data_AF-A0AAW8TXQ6-F1
#
_entry.id   AF-A0AAW8TXQ6-F1
#
_cell.length_a   1.000
_cell.length_b   1.000
_cell.length_c   1.000
_cell.angle_alpha   90.00
_cell.angle_beta   90.00
_cell.angle_gamma   90.00
#
_symmetry.space_group_name_H-M   'P 1'
#
loop_
_entity.id
_entity.type
_entity.pdbx_description
1 polymer ?
#
loop_
_entity_poly.entity_id
_entity_poly.type
_entity_poly.pdbx_seq_one_letter_code
_entity_poly.pdbx_strand_id
1 'polypeptide(L)'
;MKEALERIRVAEEKNEAAKKSQEADLAQLRTEKERALASLVEDLRTKRGQLHADEEQKLQQALTDEKNSLVQEAQAERQSFQALYEERHETLVNEIIERVTSTYGS
;
A
#
# COMPACT_ATOMS: atom_id res chain seq x y z
N MET A 1 -63.37 44.91 -14.24
CA MET A 1 -63.34 43.45 -14.49
C MET A 1 -62.23 43.06 -15.48
N LYS A 2 -62.12 43.69 -16.66
CA LYS A 2 -61.07 43.39 -17.66
C LYS A 2 -59.63 43.61 -17.16
N GLU A 3 -59.36 44.68 -16.42
CA GLU A 3 -58.02 44.96 -15.86
C GLU A 3 -57.59 43.95 -14.78
N ALA A 4 -58.53 43.40 -14.02
CA ALA A 4 -58.24 42.39 -13.00
C ALA A 4 -57.86 41.05 -13.64
N LEU A 5 -58.56 40.66 -14.72
CA LEU A 5 -58.24 39.47 -15.50
C LEU A 5 -56.87 39.57 -16.19
N GLU A 6 -56.53 40.75 -16.74
CA GLU A 6 -55.22 40.96 -17.36
C GLU A 6 -54.08 40.89 -16.33
N ARG A 7 -54.28 41.44 -15.12
CA ARG A 7 -53.31 41.31 -14.03
C ARG A 7 -53.12 39.86 -13.58
N ILE A 8 -54.19 39.07 -13.53
CA ILE A 8 -54.12 37.64 -13.19
C ILE A 8 -53.32 36.89 -14.27
N ARG A 9 -53.62 37.12 -15.55
CA ARG A 9 -52.90 36.50 -16.66
C ARG A 9 -51.40 36.78 -16.60
N VAL A 10 -51.00 38.04 -16.40
CA VAL A 10 -49.58 38.41 -16.29
C VAL A 10 -48.92 37.77 -15.06
N ALA A 11 -49.64 37.61 -13.96
CA ALA A 11 -49.14 36.93 -12.76
C ALA A 11 -48.97 35.42 -13.00
N GLU A 12 -49.90 34.78 -13.70
CA GLU A 12 -49.82 33.36 -14.08
C GLU A 12 -48.65 33.10 -15.03
N GLU A 13 -48.46 33.92 -16.07
CA GLU A 13 -47.34 33.82 -16.99
C GLU A 13 -45.99 33.98 -16.27
N LYS A 14 -45.89 34.92 -15.32
CA LYS A 14 -44.70 35.07 -14.47
C LYS A 14 -44.46 33.87 -13.55
N ASN A 15 -45.52 33.30 -13.00
CA ASN A 15 -45.41 32.15 -12.12
C ASN A 15 -44.97 30.90 -12.90
N GLU A 16 -45.54 30.68 -14.08
CA GLU A 16 -45.08 29.60 -14.97
C GLU A 16 -43.63 29.77 -15.41
N ALA A 17 -43.21 30.99 -15.75
CA ALA A 17 -41.82 31.27 -16.09
C ALA A 17 -40.88 31.01 -14.91
N ALA A 18 -41.25 31.45 -13.70
CA ALA A 18 -40.49 31.20 -12.48
C ALA A 18 -40.39 29.69 -12.17
N LYS A 19 -41.49 28.95 -12.33
CA LYS A 19 -41.52 27.50 -12.14
C LYS A 19 -40.59 26.79 -13.12
N LYS A 20 -40.64 27.14 -14.41
CA LYS A 20 -39.74 26.59 -15.44
C LYS A 20 -38.28 26.89 -15.14
N SER A 21 -37.97 28.10 -14.68
CA SER A 21 -36.61 28.47 -14.26
C SER A 21 -36.15 27.62 -13.08
N GLN A 22 -36.97 27.46 -12.04
CA GLN A 22 -36.63 26.66 -10.87
C GLN A 22 -36.43 25.17 -11.23
N GLU A 23 -37.25 24.63 -12.14
CA GLU A 23 -37.09 23.26 -12.63
C GLU A 23 -35.76 23.09 -13.39
N ALA A 24 -35.37 24.07 -14.20
CA ALA A 24 -34.08 24.07 -14.90
C ALA A 24 -32.90 24.17 -13.91
N ASP A 25 -32.97 25.07 -12.92
CA ASP A 25 -31.93 25.23 -11.90
C ASP A 25 -31.76 23.94 -11.08
N LEU A 26 -32.87 23.28 -10.72
CA LEU A 26 -32.82 22.00 -10.01
C LEU A 26 -32.23 20.88 -10.86
N ALA A 27 -32.54 20.85 -12.16
CA ALA A 27 -31.95 19.87 -13.08
C ALA A 27 -30.44 20.09 -13.20
N GLN A 28 -30.01 21.34 -13.39
CA GLN A 28 -28.58 21.69 -13.45
C GLN A 28 -27.85 21.31 -12.16
N LEU A 29 -28.41 21.67 -11.00
CA LEU A 29 -27.81 21.33 -9.70
C LEU A 29 -27.68 19.82 -9.51
N ARG A 30 -28.65 19.03 -9.99
CA ARG A 30 -28.57 17.56 -9.95
C ARG A 30 -27.41 17.05 -10.80
N THR A 31 -27.30 17.52 -12.04
CA THR A 31 -26.20 17.14 -12.95
C THR A 31 -24.84 17.53 -12.39
N GLU A 32 -24.71 18.73 -11.82
CA GLU A 32 -23.47 19.19 -11.17
C GLU A 32 -23.09 18.30 -9.99
N LYS A 33 -24.06 17.94 -9.13
CA LYS A 33 -23.83 17.03 -8.00
C LYS A 33 -23.43 15.63 -8.46
N GLU A 34 -24.09 15.07 -9.47
CA GLU A 34 -23.75 13.77 -10.03
C GLU A 34 -22.33 13.77 -10.59
N ARG A 35 -21.95 14.83 -11.31
CA ARG A 35 -20.59 14.99 -11.83
C ARG A 35 -19.55 15.11 -10.71
N ALA A 36 -19.84 15.89 -9.67
CA ALA A 36 -18.96 16.03 -8.52
C ALA A 36 -18.78 14.70 -7.77
N LEU A 37 -19.86 13.93 -7.60
CA LEU A 37 -19.81 12.60 -7.00
C LEU A 37 -19.00 11.63 -7.86
N ALA A 38 -19.19 11.62 -9.17
CA ALA A 38 -18.43 10.77 -10.07
C ALA A 38 -16.92 11.09 -10.02
N SER A 39 -16.56 12.38 -10.00
CA SER A 39 -15.17 12.83 -9.83
C SER A 39 -14.59 12.34 -8.50
N LEU A 40 -15.33 12.52 -7.40
CA LEU A 40 -14.88 12.11 -6.07
C LEU A 40 -14.66 10.59 -5.98
N VAL A 41 -15.54 9.80 -6.61
CA VAL A 41 -15.40 8.34 -6.64
C VAL A 41 -14.14 7.93 -7.39
N GLU A 42 -13.85 8.56 -8.52
CA GLU A 42 -12.65 8.25 -9.31
C GLU A 42 -11.37 8.69 -8.59
N ASP A 43 -11.38 9.85 -7.92
CA ASP A 43 -10.26 10.33 -7.10
C ASP A 43 -9.98 9.36 -5.95
N LEU A 44 -11.02 8.90 -5.24
CA LEU A 44 -10.90 7.91 -4.17
C LEU A 44 -10.40 6.56 -4.68
N ARG A 45 -10.84 6.13 -5.87
CA ARG A 45 -10.38 4.90 -6.50
C ARG A 45 -8.89 4.97 -6.83
N THR A 46 -8.46 6.09 -7.43
CA THR A 46 -7.06 6.35 -7.76
C THR A 46 -6.20 6.39 -6.51
N LYS A 47 -6.64 7.12 -5.48
CA LYS A 47 -5.93 7.22 -4.20
C LYS A 47 -5.78 5.87 -3.51
N ARG A 48 -6.83 5.04 -3.52
CA ARG A 48 -6.76 3.67 -2.99
C ARG A 48 -5.77 2.82 -3.76
N GLY A 49 -5.75 2.91 -5.10
CA GLY A 49 -4.78 2.20 -5.93
C GLY A 49 -3.33 2.59 -5.62
N GLN A 50 -3.07 3.88 -5.45
CA GLN A 50 -1.75 4.40 -5.07
C GLN A 50 -1.32 3.91 -3.69
N LEU A 51 -2.20 4.00 -2.69
CA LEU A 51 -1.89 3.52 -1.33
C LEU A 51 -1.53 2.03 -1.31
N HIS A 52 -2.25 1.20 -2.05
CA HIS A 52 -1.92 -0.23 -2.15
C HIS A 52 -0.58 -0.47 -2.85
N ALA A 53 -0.30 0.25 -3.94
CA ALA A 53 1.00 0.12 -4.63
C ALA A 53 2.17 0.54 -3.72
N ASP A 54 2.02 1.63 -2.97
CA ASP A 54 3.02 2.12 -2.03
C ASP A 54 3.25 1.13 -0.87
N GLU A 55 2.17 0.55 -0.33
CA GLU A 55 2.26 -0.49 0.71
C GLU A 55 2.92 -1.76 0.19
N GLU A 56 2.56 -2.22 -1.00
CA GLU A 56 3.15 -3.39 -1.62
C GLU A 56 4.65 -3.20 -1.86
N GLN A 57 5.07 -2.03 -2.36
CA GLN A 57 6.48 -1.70 -2.56
C GLN A 57 7.24 -1.70 -1.23
N LYS A 58 6.66 -1.14 -0.16
CA LYS A 58 7.29 -1.16 1.18
C LYS A 58 7.46 -2.57 1.71
N LEU A 59 6.45 -3.43 1.56
CA LEU A 59 6.53 -4.82 1.98
C LEU A 59 7.57 -5.62 1.18
N GLN A 60 7.65 -5.40 -0.13
CA GLN A 60 8.68 -6.02 -0.97
C GLN A 60 10.09 -5.59 -0.57
N GLN A 61 10.28 -4.31 -0.26
CA GLN A 61 11.56 -3.80 0.24
C GLN A 61 11.91 -4.43 1.59
N ALA A 62 10.98 -4.44 2.54
CA ALA A 62 11.19 -5.04 3.86
C ALA A 62 11.54 -6.54 3.76
N LEU A 63 10.86 -7.29 2.89
CA LEU A 63 11.15 -8.70 2.64
C LEU A 63 12.56 -8.89 2.05
N THR A 64 12.98 -7.99 1.17
CA THR A 64 14.31 -8.04 0.55
C THR A 64 15.40 -7.77 1.58
N ASP A 65 15.18 -6.78 2.44
CA ASP A 65 16.10 -6.42 3.51
C ASP A 65 16.21 -7.54 4.55
N GLU A 66 15.08 -8.13 4.96
CA GLU A 66 15.05 -9.28 5.86
C GLU A 66 15.78 -10.50 5.26
N LYS A 67 15.52 -10.82 4.00
CA LYS A 67 16.23 -11.89 3.30
C LYS A 67 17.74 -11.65 3.28
N ASN A 68 18.17 -10.42 3.00
CA ASN A 68 19.58 -10.07 2.97
C ASN A 68 20.22 -10.20 4.37
N SER A 69 19.51 -9.79 5.44
CA SER A 69 19.96 -9.98 6.83
C SER A 69 20.15 -11.46 7.15
N LEU A 70 19.16 -12.30 6.86
CA LEU A 70 19.22 -13.73 7.12
C LEU A 70 20.35 -14.43 6.36
N VAL A 71 20.61 -14.02 5.11
CA VAL A 71 21.73 -14.55 4.32
C VAL A 71 23.07 -14.14 4.94
N GLN A 72 23.21 -12.90 5.40
CA GLN A 72 24.42 -12.43 6.07
C GLN A 72 24.65 -13.16 7.40
N GLU A 73 23.61 -13.32 8.20
CA GLU A 73 23.64 -14.07 9.45
C GLU A 73 24.06 -15.53 9.22
N ALA A 74 23.45 -16.21 8.25
CA ALA A 74 23.80 -17.59 7.91
C ALA A 74 25.25 -17.73 7.40
N GLN A 75 25.75 -16.72 6.67
CA GLN A 75 27.15 -16.70 6.24
C GLN A 75 28.11 -16.52 7.42
N ALA A 76 27.80 -15.59 8.33
CA ALA A 76 28.59 -15.37 9.53
C ALA A 76 28.61 -16.61 10.44
N GLU A 77 27.45 -17.25 10.62
CA GLU A 77 27.33 -18.48 11.40
C GLU A 77 28.15 -19.62 10.78
N ARG A 78 28.07 -19.80 9.45
CA ARG A 78 28.88 -20.80 8.74
C ARG A 78 30.38 -20.57 8.91
N GLN A 79 30.84 -19.32 8.82
CA GLN A 79 32.25 -18.98 9.03
C GLN A 79 32.69 -19.29 10.47
N SER A 80 31.85 -18.94 11.45
CA SER A 80 32.10 -19.26 12.86
C SER A 80 32.18 -20.77 13.10
N PHE A 81 31.26 -21.55 12.51
CA PHE A 81 31.30 -23.02 12.62
C PHE A 81 32.55 -23.61 11.98
N GLN A 82 32.98 -23.09 10.83
CA GLN A 82 34.17 -23.58 10.16
C GLN A 82 35.43 -23.31 11.01
N ALA A 83 35.56 -22.12 11.57
CA ALA A 83 36.67 -21.79 12.47
C ALA A 83 36.70 -22.71 13.70
N LEU A 84 35.54 -22.94 14.35
CA LEU A 84 35.43 -23.84 15.49
C LEU A 84 35.75 -25.30 15.13
N TYR A 85 35.37 -25.73 13.92
CA TYR A 85 35.69 -27.08 13.43
C TYR A 85 37.19 -27.24 13.23
N GLU A 86 37.85 -26.28 12.58
CA GLU A 86 39.30 -26.29 12.35
C GLU A 86 40.08 -26.32 13.67
N GLU A 87 39.74 -25.47 14.63
CA GLU A 87 40.35 -25.43 15.96
C GLU A 87 40.22 -26.77 16.72
N ARG A 88 39.02 -27.36 16.70
CA ARG A 88 38.77 -28.66 17.34
C ARG A 88 39.48 -29.80 16.62
N HIS A 89 39.53 -29.74 15.29
CA HIS A 89 40.20 -30.76 14.49
C HIS A 89 41.70 -30.81 14.81
N GLU A 90 42.37 -29.65 14.85
CA GLU A 90 43.79 -29.57 15.21
C GLU A 90 44.05 -30.12 16.62
N THR A 91 43.21 -29.73 17.59
CA THR A 91 43.32 -30.23 18.97
C THR A 91 43.20 -31.75 19.02
N LEU A 92 42.20 -32.31 18.35
CA LEU A 92 41.91 -33.74 18.37
C LEU A 92 42.98 -34.56 17.62
N VAL A 93 43.53 -34.02 16.53
CA VAL A 93 44.66 -34.62 15.82
C VAL A 93 45.90 -34.68 16.71
N ASN A 94 46.21 -33.59 17.42
CA ASN A 94 47.34 -33.57 18.36
C ASN A 94 47.16 -34.60 19.48
N GLU A 95 45.97 -34.69 20.08
CA GLU A 95 45.66 -35.71 21.11
C GLU A 95 45.82 -37.14 20.57
N ILE A 96 45.39 -37.39 19.32
CA ILE A 96 45.56 -38.71 18.68
C ILE A 96 47.04 -39.01 18.47
N ILE A 97 47.82 -38.05 17.96
CA ILE A 97 49.27 -38.22 17.73
C ILE A 97 49.97 -38.53 19.05
N GLU A 98 49.74 -37.73 20.10
CA GLU A 98 50.30 -37.96 21.43
C GLU A 98 49.97 -39.36 21.96
N ARG A 99 48.71 -39.79 21.81
CA ARG A 99 48.27 -41.11 22.24
C ARG A 99 48.96 -42.23 21.45
N VAL A 100 49.09 -42.09 20.14
CA VAL A 100 49.78 -43.08 19.28
C VAL A 100 51.25 -43.16 19.63
N THR A 101 51.95 -42.03 19.78
CA THR A 101 53.36 -41.99 20.20
C THR A 101 53.54 -42.62 21.58
N SER A 102 52.64 -42.35 22.53
CA SER A 102 52.70 -42.98 23.86
C SER A 102 52.41 -44.48 23.84
N THR A 103 51.59 -44.98 22.92
CA THR A 103 51.13 -46.39 22.91
C THR A 103 52.02 -47.29 22.06
N TYR A 104 52.57 -46.76 20.97
CA TYR A 104 53.33 -47.52 19.96
C TYR A 104 54.73 -46.97 19.68
N GLY A 105 55.12 -45.86 20.31
CA GLY A 105 56.42 -45.21 20.13
C GLY A 105 57.55 -45.76 21.00
N SER A 106 57.54 -47.06 21.30
CA SER A 106 58.66 -47.77 21.92
C SER A 106 58.95 -49.06 21.18
#